data_AF-A0A5R9BQ91-F1
#
_entry.id   AF-A0A5R9BQ91-F1
#
_cell.length_a   1.000
_cell.length_b   1.000
_cell.length_c   1.000
_cell.angle_alpha   90.00
_cell.angle_beta   90.00
_cell.angle_gamma   90.00
#
_symmetry.space_group_name_H-M   'P 1'
#
loop_
_entity.id
_entity.type
_entity.pdbx_description
1 polymer ?
#
loop_
_entity_poly.entity_id
_entity_poly.type
_entity_poly.pdbx_seq_one_letter_code
_entity_poly.pdbx_strand_id
1 'polypeptide(L)'
;MENGKLRGIKALSDENGVISALAIDQRGSLKKMIGAASGHEATQKEIEDFKVAVSSELTQYASGILLDPEYGIPAARVRDENAGLLTAYEKTGYDATEPGRFPDILEKWSVRK
;
A
#
# COMPACT_ATOMS: atom_id res chain seq x y z
N MET A 1 21.83 14.67 0.69
CA MET A 1 20.79 13.84 1.34
C MET A 1 21.48 12.97 2.38
N GLU A 2 20.96 12.85 3.61
CA GLU A 2 21.44 11.82 4.55
C GLU A 2 21.38 10.44 3.88
N ASN A 3 22.42 9.62 4.07
CA ASN A 3 22.61 8.33 3.37
C ASN A 3 21.37 7.41 3.40
N GLY A 4 20.55 7.49 4.45
CA GLY A 4 19.32 6.70 4.57
C GLY A 4 18.23 7.08 3.56
N LYS A 5 17.99 8.38 3.34
CA LYS A 5 16.95 8.85 2.40
C LYS A 5 17.28 8.47 0.97
N LEU A 6 18.53 8.68 0.56
CA LEU A 6 18.97 8.32 -0.78
C LEU A 6 18.89 6.81 -1.01
N ARG A 7 19.26 6.00 -0.01
CA ARG A 7 19.11 4.54 -0.08
C ARG A 7 17.65 4.11 -0.21
N GLY A 8 16.73 4.72 0.53
CA GLY A 8 15.30 4.45 0.42
C GLY A 8 14.74 4.79 -0.96
N ILE A 9 15.09 5.97 -1.50
CA ILE A 9 14.68 6.36 -2.85
C ILE A 9 15.26 5.40 -3.89
N LYS A 10 16.54 5.03 -3.79
CA LYS A 10 17.16 4.06 -4.71
C LYS A 10 16.51 2.68 -4.66
N ALA A 11 16.09 2.23 -3.48
CA ALA A 11 15.37 0.97 -3.33
C ALA A 11 13.97 0.99 -3.96
N LEU A 12 13.43 2.18 -4.25
CA LEU A 12 12.14 2.37 -4.92
C LEU A 12 12.29 2.67 -6.42
N SER A 13 13.52 2.69 -6.94
CA SER A 13 13.83 3.05 -8.32
C SER A 13 14.38 1.84 -9.09
N ASP A 14 14.11 1.80 -10.39
CA ASP A 14 14.77 0.88 -11.30
C ASP A 14 16.23 1.28 -11.58
N GLU A 15 16.91 0.51 -12.43
CA GLU A 15 18.31 0.75 -12.87
C GLU A 15 18.55 2.11 -13.54
N ASN A 16 17.50 2.74 -14.09
CA ASN A 16 17.55 4.07 -14.72
C ASN A 16 17.22 5.19 -13.72
N GLY A 17 16.96 4.86 -12.46
CA GLY A 17 16.55 5.82 -11.43
C GLY A 17 15.08 6.22 -11.50
N VAL A 18 14.25 5.49 -12.24
CA VAL A 18 12.81 5.77 -12.39
C VAL A 18 12.01 5.01 -11.34
N ILE A 19 11.04 5.68 -10.70
CA ILE A 19 10.10 5.06 -9.76
C ILE A 19 8.90 4.55 -10.56
N SER A 20 8.92 3.28 -10.92
CA SER A 20 7.83 2.53 -11.56
C SER A 20 7.09 1.67 -10.52
N ALA A 21 6.57 2.34 -9.47
CA ALA A 21 5.95 1.67 -8.34
C ALA A 21 4.48 1.28 -8.58
N LEU A 22 4.08 0.13 -8.05
CA LEU A 22 2.70 -0.34 -8.01
C LEU A 22 1.98 0.22 -6.78
N ALA A 23 0.76 0.75 -6.93
CA ALA A 23 -0.02 1.28 -5.81
C ALA A 23 -1.23 0.39 -5.50
N ILE A 24 -1.22 -0.26 -4.33
CA ILE A 24 -2.31 -1.11 -3.84
C ILE A 24 -2.66 -0.82 -2.37
N ASP A 25 -2.62 0.44 -1.94
CA ASP A 25 -2.99 0.92 -0.59
C ASP A 25 -4.50 1.18 -0.42
N GLN A 26 -5.31 0.89 -1.44
CA GLN A 26 -6.75 1.06 -1.36
C GLN A 26 -7.35 0.17 -0.27
N ARG A 27 -8.12 0.79 0.63
CA ARG A 27 -8.86 0.14 1.72
C ARG A 27 -10.34 0.08 1.39
N GLY A 28 -11.09 1.14 1.73
CA GLY A 28 -12.54 1.17 1.56
C GLY A 28 -13.03 1.02 0.11
N SER A 29 -12.29 1.55 -0.87
CA SER A 29 -12.62 1.36 -2.29
C SER A 29 -12.42 -0.09 -2.74
N LEU A 30 -11.32 -0.73 -2.34
CA LEU A 30 -11.07 -2.14 -2.66
C LEU A 30 -12.13 -3.05 -2.01
N LYS A 31 -12.49 -2.80 -0.75
CA LYS A 31 -13.59 -3.50 -0.06
C LYS A 31 -14.90 -3.43 -0.85
N LYS A 32 -15.25 -2.25 -1.37
CA LYS A 32 -16.44 -2.06 -2.21
C LYS A 32 -16.34 -2.80 -3.55
N MET A 33 -15.18 -2.77 -4.19
CA MET A 33 -14.96 -3.44 -5.47
C MET A 33 -15.07 -4.96 -5.36
N ILE A 34 -14.41 -5.55 -4.35
CA ILE A 34 -14.51 -6.99 -4.10
C ILE A 34 -15.95 -7.37 -3.78
N GLY A 35 -16.62 -6.61 -2.91
CA GLY A 35 -17.99 -6.94 -2.54
C GLY A 35 -19.01 -6.81 -3.67
N ALA A 36 -18.80 -5.85 -4.59
CA ALA A 36 -19.60 -5.74 -5.80
C ALA A 36 -19.38 -6.93 -6.75
N ALA A 37 -18.17 -7.49 -6.79
CA ALA A 37 -17.84 -8.63 -7.63
C ALA A 37 -18.27 -9.98 -7.02
N SER A 38 -18.24 -10.13 -5.68
CA SER A 38 -18.56 -11.38 -4.98
C SER A 38 -20.03 -11.49 -4.54
N GLY A 39 -20.77 -10.37 -4.50
CA GLY A 39 -22.16 -10.34 -4.05
C GLY A 39 -22.35 -10.35 -2.54
N HIS A 40 -21.28 -10.17 -1.76
CA HIS A 40 -21.31 -10.02 -0.30
C HIS A 40 -20.30 -8.99 0.17
N GLU A 41 -20.34 -8.60 1.45
CA GLU A 41 -19.32 -7.71 2.01
C GLU A 41 -17.96 -8.42 2.03
N ALA A 42 -16.92 -7.79 1.48
CA ALA A 42 -15.58 -8.35 1.47
C ALA A 42 -15.01 -8.44 2.88
N THR A 43 -14.53 -9.63 3.23
CA THR A 43 -13.88 -9.93 4.49
C THR A 43 -12.45 -9.38 4.52
N GLN A 44 -11.89 -9.24 5.72
CA GLN A 44 -10.49 -8.84 5.87
C GLN A 44 -9.55 -9.80 5.12
N LYS A 45 -9.80 -11.11 5.23
CA LYS A 45 -8.98 -12.13 4.56
C LYS A 45 -9.00 -11.97 3.04
N GLU A 46 -10.15 -11.69 2.44
CA GLU A 46 -10.25 -11.51 0.98
C GLU A 46 -9.49 -10.27 0.49
N ILE A 47 -9.51 -9.19 1.27
CA ILE A 47 -8.74 -7.98 0.95
C ILE A 47 -7.23 -8.27 1.07
N GLU A 48 -6.81 -8.97 2.12
CA GLU A 48 -5.42 -9.40 2.31
C GLU A 48 -4.96 -10.35 1.21
N ASP A 49 -5.73 -11.40 0.89
CA ASP A 49 -5.45 -12.38 -0.15
C ASP A 49 -5.31 -11.70 -1.52
N PHE A 50 -6.19 -10.74 -1.83
CA PHE A 50 -6.11 -9.96 -3.06
C PHE A 50 -4.79 -9.17 -3.15
N LYS A 51 -4.39 -8.48 -2.06
CA LYS A 51 -3.13 -7.73 -2.04
C LYS A 51 -1.92 -8.67 -2.11
N VAL A 52 -1.98 -9.84 -1.48
CA VAL A 52 -0.95 -10.89 -1.55
C VAL A 52 -0.77 -11.36 -2.99
N ALA A 53 -1.86 -11.68 -3.69
CA ALA A 53 -1.81 -12.11 -5.09
C ALA A 53 -1.25 -11.01 -6.00
N VAL A 54 -1.70 -9.77 -5.85
CA VAL A 54 -1.15 -8.64 -6.61
C VAL A 54 0.35 -8.48 -6.35
N SER A 55 0.76 -8.58 -5.08
CA SER A 55 2.17 -8.43 -4.71
C SER A 55 3.03 -9.57 -5.27
N SER A 56 2.61 -10.84 -5.13
CA SER A 56 3.41 -11.97 -5.60
C SER A 56 3.55 -12.02 -7.12
N GLU A 57 2.50 -11.66 -7.85
CA GLU A 57 2.50 -11.79 -9.30
C GLU A 57 3.13 -10.58 -10.01
N LEU A 58 2.90 -9.36 -9.52
CA LEU A 58 3.21 -8.15 -10.27
C LEU A 58 4.46 -7.40 -9.83
N THR A 59 4.97 -7.63 -8.62
CA THR A 59 6.12 -6.83 -8.12
C THR A 59 7.43 -7.14 -8.82
N GLN A 60 7.57 -8.30 -9.48
CA GLN A 60 8.70 -8.60 -10.36
C GLN A 60 8.84 -7.62 -11.55
N TYR A 61 7.77 -6.86 -11.85
CA TYR A 61 7.73 -5.87 -12.93
C TYR A 61 7.71 -4.42 -12.42
N ALA A 62 7.79 -4.19 -11.11
CA ALA A 62 7.69 -2.86 -10.50
C ALA A 62 8.94 -2.56 -9.66
N SER A 63 9.40 -1.31 -9.68
CA SER A 63 10.53 -0.90 -8.84
C SER A 63 10.18 -0.85 -7.34
N GLY A 64 8.90 -0.85 -7.00
CA GLY A 64 8.43 -0.90 -5.64
C GLY A 64 6.91 -1.03 -5.55
N ILE A 65 6.40 -1.17 -4.33
CA ILE A 65 4.96 -1.27 -4.06
C ILE A 65 4.55 -0.37 -2.89
N LEU A 66 3.42 0.32 -3.03
CA LEU A 66 2.75 1.08 -1.98
C LEU A 66 1.58 0.25 -1.41
N LEU A 67 1.61 0.01 -0.10
CA LEU A 67 0.64 -0.78 0.64
C LEU A 67 0.11 -0.01 1.86
N ASP A 68 -1.07 -0.37 2.35
CA ASP A 68 -1.56 0.08 3.64
C ASP A 68 -1.17 -0.90 4.76
N PRO A 69 -0.98 -0.44 5.99
CA PRO A 69 -0.58 -1.32 7.08
C PRO A 69 -1.75 -2.10 7.72
N GLU A 70 -3.00 -1.82 7.33
CA GLU A 70 -4.18 -2.52 7.87
C GLU A 70 -4.36 -3.90 7.23
N TYR A 71 -4.15 -3.99 5.91
CA TYR A 71 -4.32 -5.22 5.12
C TYR A 71 -3.07 -5.62 4.32
N GLY A 72 -2.10 -4.71 4.17
CA GLY A 72 -0.96 -4.91 3.27
C GLY A 72 0.26 -5.60 3.90
N ILE A 73 0.29 -5.85 5.22
CA ILE A 73 1.45 -6.49 5.86
C ILE A 73 1.76 -7.87 5.27
N PRO A 74 0.78 -8.78 5.03
CA PRO A 74 1.06 -10.05 4.37
C PRO A 74 1.60 -9.87 2.95
N ALA A 75 1.04 -8.93 2.18
CA ALA A 75 1.48 -8.63 0.82
C ALA A 75 2.92 -8.11 0.77
N ALA A 76 3.29 -7.22 1.70
CA ALA A 76 4.63 -6.66 1.81
C ALA A 76 5.71 -7.74 2.02
N ARG A 77 5.35 -8.88 2.62
CA ARG A 77 6.26 -10.00 2.88
C ARG A 77 6.50 -10.89 1.66
N VAL A 78 5.63 -10.85 0.66
CA VAL A 78 5.69 -11.70 -0.54
C VAL A 78 6.04 -10.92 -1.83
N ARG A 79 6.31 -9.62 -1.72
CA ARG A 79 6.82 -8.83 -2.85
C ARG A 79 8.18 -9.36 -3.32
N ASP A 80 8.49 -9.13 -4.59
CA ASP A 80 9.77 -9.40 -5.20
C ASP A 80 10.91 -8.78 -4.39
N GLU A 81 12.04 -9.50 -4.30
CA GLU A 81 13.19 -9.06 -3.52
C GLU A 81 13.79 -7.74 -4.01
N ASN A 82 13.58 -7.40 -5.29
CA ASN A 82 14.07 -6.18 -5.92
C ASN A 82 13.05 -5.03 -5.85
N ALA A 83 11.81 -5.29 -5.45
CA ALA A 83 10.80 -4.25 -5.28
C ALA A 83 10.95 -3.57 -3.91
N GLY A 84 11.11 -2.25 -3.90
CA GLY A 84 11.04 -1.47 -2.67
C GLY A 84 9.62 -1.41 -2.08
N LEU A 85 9.50 -0.89 -0.85
CA LEU A 85 8.24 -0.82 -0.12
C LEU A 85 7.96 0.60 0.36
N LEU A 86 6.75 1.08 0.07
CA LEU A 86 6.14 2.23 0.73
C LEU A 86 4.93 1.78 1.55
N THR A 87 4.69 2.46 2.66
CA THR A 87 3.53 2.22 3.51
C THR A 87 2.73 3.50 3.67
N ALA A 88 1.43 3.45 3.38
CA ALA A 88 0.50 4.54 3.63
C ALA A 88 0.41 4.83 5.15
N TYR A 89 0.17 6.09 5.51
CA TYR A 89 0.23 6.51 6.92
C TYR A 89 -1.03 7.26 7.39
N GLU A 90 -1.85 7.72 6.45
CA GLU A 90 -3.12 8.38 6.68
C GLU A 90 -4.25 7.39 6.98
N LYS A 91 -5.26 7.84 7.73
CA LYS A 91 -6.54 7.13 7.83
C LYS A 91 -7.25 7.14 6.47
N THR A 92 -8.01 6.08 6.19
CA THR A 92 -8.77 6.01 4.95
C THR A 92 -9.91 7.02 4.94
N GLY A 93 -10.04 7.75 3.83
CA GLY A 93 -11.13 8.70 3.63
C GLY A 93 -11.00 9.99 4.43
N TYR A 94 -12.11 10.71 4.53
CA TYR A 94 -12.25 11.94 5.30
C TYR A 94 -13.70 12.06 5.74
N ASP A 95 -13.97 12.80 6.81
CA ASP A 95 -15.34 13.12 7.19
C ASP A 95 -15.97 14.00 6.10
N ALA A 96 -17.00 13.48 5.43
CA ALA A 96 -17.71 14.20 4.38
C ALA A 96 -18.75 15.18 4.94
N THR A 97 -19.01 15.15 6.25
CA THR A 97 -19.97 16.03 6.93
C THR A 97 -19.37 17.38 7.32
N GLU A 98 -18.03 17.48 7.37
CA GLU A 98 -17.32 18.72 7.67
C GLU A 98 -16.47 19.23 6.50
N PRO A 99 -16.47 20.55 6.22
CA PRO A 99 -15.56 21.14 5.25
C PRO A 99 -14.12 21.13 5.79
N GLY A 100 -13.15 20.78 4.94
CA GLY A 100 -11.72 20.94 5.24
C GLY A 100 -10.85 19.72 4.96
N ARG A 101 -11.41 18.50 4.95
CA ARG A 101 -10.67 17.24 4.70
C ARG A 101 -9.37 17.17 5.51
N PHE A 102 -9.46 17.45 6.81
CA PHE A 102 -8.28 17.49 7.68
C PHE A 102 -7.57 16.13 7.68
N PRO A 103 -6.23 16.11 7.60
CA PRO A 103 -5.47 14.88 7.62
C PRO A 103 -5.51 14.26 9.01
N ASP A 104 -5.69 12.93 9.06
CA ASP A 104 -5.58 12.15 10.28
C ASP A 104 -4.65 10.96 10.03
N ILE A 105 -3.79 10.67 11.01
CA ILE A 105 -2.80 9.59 10.92
C ILE A 105 -3.36 8.32 11.55
N LEU A 106 -2.84 7.18 11.12
CA LEU A 106 -3.19 5.91 11.73
C LEU A 106 -2.74 5.85 13.19
N GLU A 107 -3.70 5.80 14.12
CA GLU A 107 -3.47 5.95 15.57
C GLU A 107 -2.44 4.98 16.16
N LYS A 108 -2.35 3.76 15.60
CA LYS A 108 -1.47 2.71 16.10
C LYS A 108 -0.06 2.75 15.47
N TRP A 109 0.15 3.58 14.45
CA TRP A 109 1.37 3.63 13.66
C TRP A 109 2.20 4.89 13.95
N SER A 110 3.49 4.77 13.70
CA SER A 110 4.42 5.90 13.66
C SER A 110 5.51 5.58 12.66
N VAL A 111 6.28 6.58 12.21
CA VAL A 111 7.38 6.36 11.24
C VAL A 111 8.40 5.30 11.71
N ARG A 112 8.50 5.05 13.02
CA ARG A 112 9.40 4.03 13.60
C ARG A 112 8.83 2.60 13.52
N LYS A 113 7.51 2.45 13.45
CA LYS A 113 6.81 1.15 13.46
C LYS A 113 6.61 0.64 12.04
#